data_AF-A0A537KIM8-F1
#
_entry.id   AF-A0A537KIM8-F1
#
_cell.length_a   1.000
_cell.length_b   1.000
_cell.length_c   1.000
_cell.angle_alpha   90.00
_cell.angle_beta   90.00
_cell.angle_gamma   90.00
#
_symmetry.space_group_name_H-M   'P 1'
#
loop_
_entity.id
_entity.type
_entity.pdbx_description
1 polymer ?
#
loop_
_entity_poly.entity_id
_entity_poly.type
_entity_poly.pdbx_seq_one_letter_code
_entity_poly.pdbx_strand_id
1 'polypeptide(L)'
;TFELTVLFASVGMFLTFCYLCQMAPFVKKDHFNLRSTDDLFVMVLECTDKTNEAEAVTFLESLGAKDVKIDRRESRWWLGRYDRETKMFGMKESEPVA
;
A
#
# COMPACT_ATOMS: atom_id res chain seq x y z
N THR A 1 14.24 19.80 33.50
CA THR A 1 15.06 19.11 32.49
C THR A 1 14.44 17.80 32.03
N PHE A 2 13.94 16.95 32.93
CA PHE A 2 13.25 15.68 32.60
C PHE A 2 12.12 15.82 31.56
N GLU A 3 11.21 16.77 31.75
CA GLU A 3 10.05 16.96 30.88
C GLU A 3 10.44 17.25 29.41
N LEU A 4 11.44 18.10 29.20
CA LEU A 4 11.91 18.47 27.87
C LEU A 4 12.62 17.31 27.15
N THR A 5 13.41 16.51 27.89
CA THR A 5 14.10 15.34 27.32
C THR A 5 13.12 14.25 26.90
N VAL A 6 12.06 14.02 27.67
CA VAL A 6 11.00 13.07 27.33
C VAL A 6 10.20 13.55 26.12
N LEU A 7 9.92 14.86 26.04
CA LEU A 7 9.26 15.45 24.88
C LEU A 7 10.07 15.27 23.59
N PHE A 8 11.36 15.62 23.58
CA PHE A 8 12.18 15.46 22.37
C PHE A 8 12.42 13.99 22.00
N ALA A 9 12.57 13.10 22.98
CA ALA A 9 12.73 11.66 22.70
C ALA A 9 11.48 11.06 22.06
N SER A 10 10.29 11.37 22.59
CA SER A 10 9.01 10.88 22.07
C SER A 10 8.70 11.42 20.67
N VAL A 11 8.85 12.73 20.47
CA VAL A 11 8.61 13.38 19.16
C VAL A 11 9.63 12.90 18.12
N GLY A 12 10.90 12.79 18.49
CA GLY A 12 11.95 12.29 17.60
C GLY A 12 11.68 10.88 17.10
N MET A 13 11.31 9.96 18.02
CA MET A 13 10.97 8.57 17.66
C MET A 13 9.71 8.48 16.80
N PHE A 14 8.70 9.30 17.07
CA PHE A 14 7.47 9.32 16.28
C PHE A 14 7.73 9.78 14.84
N LEU A 15 8.48 10.87 14.67
CA LEU A 15 8.78 11.42 13.34
C LEU A 15 9.68 10.49 12.53
N THR A 16 10.66 9.82 13.14
CA THR A 16 11.50 8.84 12.45
C THR A 16 10.69 7.62 12.01
N PHE A 17 9.77 7.13 12.85
CA PHE A 17 8.85 6.06 12.49
C PHE A 17 7.96 6.43 11.29
N CYS A 18 7.34 7.61 11.34
CA CYS A 18 6.55 8.14 10.22
C CYS A 18 7.36 8.20 8.92
N TYR A 19 8.62 8.65 8.99
CA TYR A 19 9.50 8.72 7.83
C TYR A 19 9.85 7.33 7.25
N LEU A 20 10.28 6.38 8.09
CA LEU A 20 10.69 5.04 7.65
C LEU A 20 9.53 4.23 7.07
N CYS A 21 8.36 4.29 7.72
CA CYS A 21 7.16 3.60 7.24
C CYS A 21 6.43 4.37 6.12
N GLN A 22 7.00 5.49 5.66
CA GLN A 22 6.41 6.36 4.64
C GLN A 22 4.97 6.79 4.96
N MET A 23 4.68 7.03 6.25
CA MET A 23 3.40 7.52 6.75
C MET A 23 3.55 9.00 7.08
N ALA A 24 2.74 9.85 6.45
CA ALA A 24 2.72 11.27 6.75
C ALA A 24 1.28 11.79 6.70
N PRO A 25 0.95 12.83 7.49
CA PRO A 25 -0.33 13.52 7.33
C PRO A 25 -0.46 14.01 5.88
N PHE A 26 -1.65 13.86 5.31
CA PHE A 26 -2.00 14.24 3.93
C PHE A 26 -1.44 13.36 2.80
N VAL A 27 -0.71 12.29 3.13
CA VAL A 27 -0.29 11.29 2.16
C VAL A 27 -1.32 10.16 2.13
N LYS A 28 -1.77 9.80 0.93
CA LYS A 28 -2.63 8.63 0.71
C LYS A 28 -1.77 7.42 0.39
N LYS A 29 -2.12 6.28 0.97
CA LYS A 29 -1.58 4.96 0.63
C LYS A 29 -2.70 4.08 0.08
N ASP A 30 -2.37 3.28 -0.93
CA ASP A 30 -3.31 2.34 -1.53
C ASP A 30 -3.71 1.24 -0.55
N HIS A 31 -5.02 0.95 -0.53
CA HIS A 31 -5.57 -0.20 0.17
C HIS A 31 -5.91 -1.27 -0.87
N PHE A 32 -5.20 -2.39 -0.86
CA PHE A 32 -5.40 -3.49 -1.82
C PHE A 32 -6.71 -4.24 -1.59
N ASN A 33 -7.16 -4.31 -0.33
CA ASN A 33 -8.49 -4.78 0.03
C ASN A 33 -8.99 -3.97 1.22
N LEU A 34 -10.23 -3.48 1.16
CA LEU A 34 -10.82 -2.67 2.22
C LEU A 34 -11.00 -3.45 3.52
N ARG A 35 -11.17 -4.77 3.43
CA ARG A 35 -11.37 -5.66 4.58
C ARG A 35 -10.07 -6.21 5.15
N SER A 36 -8.92 -5.75 4.65
CA SER A 36 -7.60 -6.22 5.09
C SER A 36 -7.29 -5.91 6.56
N THR A 37 -7.99 -4.93 7.15
CA THR A 37 -7.83 -4.57 8.57
C THR A 37 -8.72 -5.41 9.50
N ASP A 38 -9.75 -6.07 8.96
CA ASP A 38 -10.78 -6.77 9.75
C ASP A 38 -10.56 -8.30 9.73
N ASP A 39 -10.62 -8.94 8.56
CA ASP A 39 -10.66 -10.41 8.46
C ASP A 39 -9.76 -11.05 7.39
N LEU A 40 -9.33 -10.30 6.37
CA LEU A 40 -8.54 -10.83 5.27
C LEU A 40 -7.06 -10.49 5.40
N PHE A 41 -6.19 -11.49 5.31
CA PHE A 41 -4.76 -11.27 5.14
C PHE A 41 -4.43 -11.12 3.66
N VAL A 42 -3.86 -9.98 3.28
CA VAL A 42 -3.45 -9.69 1.90
C VAL A 42 -1.94 -9.80 1.78
N MET A 43 -1.48 -10.61 0.84
CA MET A 43 -0.08 -10.67 0.43
C MET A 43 0.06 -9.98 -0.92
N VAL A 44 0.99 -9.03 -1.00
CA VAL A 44 1.28 -8.31 -2.24
C VAL A 44 2.66 -8.74 -2.74
N LEU A 45 2.71 -9.16 -4.00
CA LEU A 45 3.94 -9.54 -4.67
C LEU A 45 4.20 -8.56 -5.81
N GLU A 46 5.41 -8.04 -5.87
CA GLU A 46 5.81 -7.16 -6.96
C GLU A 46 5.99 -7.98 -8.24
N CYS A 47 5.20 -7.67 -9.26
CA CYS A 47 5.35 -8.25 -10.59
C CYS A 47 6.41 -7.45 -11.36
N THR A 48 7.60 -8.03 -11.50
CA THR A 48 8.68 -7.44 -12.32
C THR A 48 8.57 -7.93 -13.77
N ASP A 49 9.27 -7.28 -14.71
CA ASP A 49 9.28 -7.67 -16.14
C ASP A 49 9.74 -9.11 -16.41
N LYS A 50 10.33 -9.78 -15.41
CA LYS A 50 10.81 -11.16 -15.49
C LYS A 50 9.81 -12.18 -14.93
N THR A 51 8.73 -11.72 -14.31
CA THR A 51 7.73 -12.59 -13.68
C THR A 51 6.60 -12.88 -14.67
N ASN A 52 6.33 -14.16 -14.94
CA ASN A 52 5.15 -14.55 -15.71
C ASN A 52 3.91 -14.49 -14.81
N GLU A 53 3.06 -13.49 -15.03
CA GLU A 53 1.88 -13.23 -14.19
C GLU A 53 0.91 -14.42 -14.15
N ALA A 54 0.70 -15.11 -15.28
CA ALA A 54 -0.24 -16.23 -15.36
C ALA A 54 0.23 -17.47 -14.57
N GLU A 55 1.53 -17.76 -14.60
CA GLU A 55 2.12 -18.85 -13.81
C GLU A 55 2.11 -18.51 -12.32
N ALA A 56 2.34 -17.25 -11.96
CA ALA A 56 2.28 -16.80 -10.58
C ALA A 56 0.87 -16.93 -9.99
N VAL A 57 -0.17 -16.57 -10.74
CA VAL A 57 -1.57 -16.71 -10.29
C VAL A 57 -1.91 -18.18 -10.05
N THR A 58 -1.65 -19.06 -11.02
CA THR A 58 -1.95 -20.49 -10.87
C THR A 58 -1.19 -21.14 -9.72
N PHE A 59 0.07 -20.74 -9.51
CA PHE A 59 0.87 -21.18 -8.38
C PHE A 59 0.25 -20.74 -7.04
N LEU A 60 -0.17 -19.48 -6.90
CA LEU A 60 -0.78 -18.97 -5.68
C LEU A 60 -2.14 -19.62 -5.38
N GLU A 61 -2.95 -19.85 -6.41
CA GLU A 61 -4.21 -20.59 -6.29
C GLU A 61 -3.97 -22.03 -5.82
N SER A 62 -2.92 -22.68 -6.33
CA SER A 62 -2.55 -24.04 -5.89
C SER A 62 -2.14 -24.12 -4.41
N LEU A 63 -1.60 -23.03 -3.86
CA LEU A 63 -1.25 -22.89 -2.44
C LEU A 63 -2.46 -22.56 -1.55
N GLY A 64 -3.65 -22.37 -2.14
CA GLY A 64 -4.88 -22.05 -1.41
C GLY A 64 -5.13 -20.56 -1.21
N ALA A 65 -4.48 -19.68 -1.98
CA ALA A 65 -4.80 -18.26 -1.98
C ALA A 65 -6.23 -18.04 -2.48
N LYS A 66 -6.99 -17.20 -1.76
CA LYS A 66 -8.34 -16.78 -2.15
C LYS A 66 -8.26 -15.39 -2.78
N ASP A 67 -8.99 -15.18 -3.87
CA ASP A 67 -9.12 -13.88 -4.56
C ASP A 67 -7.78 -13.29 -5.05
N VAL A 68 -7.10 -14.02 -5.96
CA VAL A 68 -5.84 -13.57 -6.57
C VAL A 68 -6.15 -12.53 -7.66
N LYS A 69 -5.63 -11.31 -7.49
CA LYS A 69 -5.84 -10.18 -8.42
C LYS A 69 -4.52 -9.57 -8.85
N ILE A 70 -4.49 -9.09 -10.10
CA ILE A 70 -3.38 -8.34 -10.67
C ILE A 70 -3.81 -6.88 -10.73
N ASP A 71 -3.29 -6.07 -9.81
CA ASP A 71 -3.57 -4.63 -9.72
C ASP A 71 -2.30 -3.82 -10.01
N ARG A 72 -2.44 -2.76 -10.82
CA ARG A 72 -1.36 -1.79 -11.03
C ARG A 72 -1.54 -0.61 -10.07
N ARG A 73 -0.66 -0.53 -9.07
CA ARG A 73 -0.69 0.51 -8.02
C ARG A 73 0.60 1.30 -7.97
N GLU A 74 0.53 2.52 -7.44
CA GLU A 74 1.70 3.38 -7.28
C GLU A 74 2.53 2.92 -6.07
N SER A 75 3.84 2.81 -6.24
CA SER A 75 4.76 2.34 -5.20
C SER A 75 5.22 3.44 -4.22
N ARG A 76 4.95 4.72 -4.51
CA ARG A 76 5.42 5.87 -3.71
C ARG A 76 4.27 6.60 -3.02
N TRP A 77 4.61 7.47 -2.08
CA TRP A 77 3.68 8.45 -1.52
C TRP A 77 3.16 9.43 -2.58
N TRP A 78 1.86 9.72 -2.58
CA TRP A 78 1.32 10.90 -3.25
C TRP A 78 0.45 11.69 -2.29
N LEU A 79 0.38 13.00 -2.54
CA LEU A 79 -0.50 13.90 -1.84
C LEU A 79 -1.91 13.69 -2.37
N GLY A 80 -2.81 13.25 -1.51
CA GLY A 80 -4.17 12.90 -1.92
C GLY A 80 -5.11 12.76 -0.73
N ARG A 81 -6.41 12.99 -0.96
CA ARG A 81 -7.46 12.70 0.02
C ARG A 81 -8.11 11.37 -0.32
N TYR A 82 -8.60 10.63 0.67
CA TYR A 82 -9.34 9.39 0.42
C TYR A 82 -10.68 9.64 -0.28
N ASP A 83 -11.31 10.79 0.00
CA ASP A 83 -12.61 11.23 -0.53
C ASP A 83 -12.61 11.68 -2.00
N ARG A 84 -11.43 11.93 -2.60
CA ARG A 84 -11.30 12.33 -4.00
C ARG A 84 -10.35 11.41 -4.74
N GLU A 85 -10.74 10.95 -5.92
CA GLU A 85 -9.86 10.25 -6.84
C GLU A 85 -8.92 11.24 -7.55
N THR A 86 -7.94 11.76 -6.81
CA THR A 86 -6.90 12.60 -7.38
C THR A 86 -5.67 11.72 -7.66
N LYS A 87 -5.51 11.24 -8.90
CA LYS A 87 -4.25 10.64 -9.39
C LYS A 87 -3.41 11.75 -10.05
N MET A 88 -2.21 12.01 -9.53
CA MET A 88 -1.37 13.16 -9.96
C MET A 88 -0.72 12.93 -11.33
N PHE A 89 -0.53 11.66 -11.73
CA PHE A 89 -0.06 11.27 -13.05
C PHE A 89 -1.05 10.28 -13.68
N GLY A 90 -1.74 10.74 -14.72
CA GLY A 90 -2.75 9.96 -15.42
C GLY A 90 -2.14 8.90 -16.32
N MET A 91 -2.48 7.65 -16.06
CA MET A 91 -2.92 6.76 -17.15
C MET A 91 -4.27 6.19 -16.73
N LYS A 92 -5.28 6.38 -17.59
CA LYS A 92 -6.63 5.83 -17.40
C LYS A 92 -6.51 4.32 -17.20
N GLU A 93 -7.03 3.83 -16.10
CA GLU A 93 -7.25 2.39 -15.91
C GLU A 93 -8.34 1.98 -16.91
N SER A 94 -8.00 1.08 -17.84
CA SER A 94 -8.98 0.39 -18.67
C SER A 94 -9.93 -0.36 -17.76
N GLU A 95 -11.23 -0.27 -18.07
CA GLU A 95 -12.33 -0.89 -17.34
C GLU A 95 -12.04 -2.36 -16.99
N PRO A 96 -12.57 -2.86 -15.84
CA PRO A 96 -12.36 -4.24 -15.44
C PRO A 96 -12.92 -5.17 -16.52
N VAL A 97 -12.09 -6.08 -17.01
CA VAL A 97 -12.55 -7.18 -17.86
C VAL A 97 -13.43 -8.06 -17.01
N ALA A 98 -14.68 -8.21 -17.44
CA ALA A 98 -15.71 -9.05 -16.83
C ALA A 98 -15.36 -10.53 -16.85
#